data_AF-A0A4V2AWZ2-F1
#
_entry.id   AF-A0A4V2AWZ2-F1
#
_cell.length_a   1.000
_cell.length_b   1.000
_cell.length_c   1.000
_cell.angle_alpha   90.00
_cell.angle_beta   90.00
_cell.angle_gamma   90.00
#
_symmetry.space_group_name_H-M   'P 1'
#
loop_
_entity.id
_entity.type
_entity.pdbx_description
1 polymer ?
#
loop_
_entity_poly.entity_id
_entity_poly.type
_entity_poly.pdbx_seq_one_letter_code
_entity_poly.pdbx_strand_id
1 'polypeptide(L)'
;MGHIWLSIDLMEKLTGRLGEKKILSDPLDSNETELIAAYGRRRVGKTFLIRSFYQKDIVFELTGIHEASHKDQLQNFSIAFSKYSGRELSMAPANWILAFEWLQQY
;
A
#
# COMPACT_ATOMS: atom_id res chain seq x y z
N MET A 1 13.50 16.64 -21.47
CA MET A 1 12.10 17.11 -21.44
C MET A 1 11.15 15.98 -21.83
N GLY A 2 10.95 14.98 -20.95
CA GLY A 2 10.08 13.82 -21.25
C GLY A 2 9.34 13.23 -20.04
N HIS A 3 9.58 13.75 -18.84
CA HIS A 3 9.03 13.18 -17.60
C HIS A 3 7.67 13.76 -17.19
N ILE A 4 7.23 14.88 -17.80
CA ILE A 4 6.01 15.59 -17.39
C ILE A 4 4.74 14.91 -17.93
N TRP A 5 4.79 14.38 -19.16
CA TRP A 5 3.61 13.84 -19.83
C TRP A 5 3.12 12.50 -19.26
N LEU A 6 4.02 11.67 -18.75
CA LEU A 6 3.69 10.40 -18.08
C LEU A 6 3.09 10.59 -16.67
N SER A 7 3.13 11.83 -16.15
CA SER A 7 2.52 12.19 -14.87
C SER A 7 1.09 12.70 -15.02
N ILE A 8 0.72 13.22 -16.19
CA ILE A 8 -0.59 13.84 -16.44
C ILE A 8 -1.68 12.78 -16.60
N ASP A 9 -1.40 11.70 -17.35
CA ASP A 9 -2.39 10.67 -17.70
C ASP A 9 -2.87 9.84 -16.49
N LEU A 10 -2.04 9.72 -15.45
CA LEU A 10 -2.40 9.03 -14.21
C LEU A 10 -3.17 9.92 -13.22
N MET A 11 -2.91 11.24 -13.27
CA MET A 11 -3.55 12.23 -12.42
C MET A 11 -5.00 12.51 -12.85
N GLU A 12 -5.35 12.28 -14.11
CA GLU A 12 -6.70 12.49 -14.66
C GLU A 12 -7.80 11.70 -13.93
N LYS A 13 -7.49 10.55 -13.30
CA LYS A 13 -8.51 9.74 -12.61
C LYS A 13 -8.91 10.22 -11.22
N LEU A 14 -8.08 11.03 -10.56
CA LEU A 14 -8.34 11.48 -9.18
C LEU A 14 -8.71 12.96 -9.17
N THR A 15 -10.00 13.28 -9.30
CA THR A 15 -10.49 14.66 -9.25
C THR A 15 -10.69 15.15 -7.80
N GLY A 16 -10.53 16.46 -7.58
CA GLY A 16 -10.68 17.08 -6.25
C GLY A 16 -9.63 16.65 -5.21
N ARG A 17 -10.03 16.70 -3.93
CA ARG A 17 -9.24 16.28 -2.75
C ARG A 17 -7.89 16.99 -2.59
N LEU A 18 -7.88 18.29 -2.86
CA LEU A 18 -6.65 19.08 -2.83
C LEU A 18 -6.00 19.06 -1.44
N GLY A 19 -6.82 19.10 -0.37
CA GLY A 19 -6.33 19.02 1.01
C GLY A 19 -5.69 17.68 1.32
N GLU A 20 -6.37 16.57 1.01
CA GLU A 20 -5.81 15.24 1.27
C GLU A 20 -4.59 14.94 0.41
N LYS A 21 -4.59 15.33 -0.88
CA LYS A 21 -3.41 15.18 -1.75
C LYS A 21 -2.19 15.91 -1.21
N LYS A 22 -2.38 17.10 -0.62
CA LYS A 22 -1.30 17.84 0.02
C LYS A 22 -0.77 17.10 1.25
N ILE A 23 -1.64 16.54 2.09
CA ILE A 23 -1.20 15.73 3.24
C ILE A 23 -0.46 14.47 2.78
N LEU A 24 -0.86 13.87 1.65
CA LEU A 24 -0.21 12.68 1.09
C LEU A 24 1.10 12.99 0.33
N SER A 25 1.37 14.23 -0.06
CA SER A 25 2.66 14.58 -0.68
C SER A 25 3.78 14.69 0.34
N ASP A 26 3.49 15.23 1.53
CA ASP A 26 4.51 15.53 2.53
C ASP A 26 5.37 14.30 2.92
N PRO A 27 4.81 13.09 3.13
CA PRO A 27 5.57 11.90 3.48
C PRO A 27 6.47 11.37 2.36
N LEU A 28 6.22 11.71 1.09
CA LEU A 28 7.09 11.30 -0.03
C LEU A 28 8.36 12.13 -0.11
N ASP A 29 8.32 13.37 0.37
CA ASP A 29 9.45 14.30 0.38
C ASP A 29 10.25 14.22 1.69
N SER A 30 9.76 13.46 2.67
CA SER A 30 10.35 13.27 4.00
C SER A 30 11.43 12.19 4.00
N ASN A 31 12.47 12.36 4.84
CA ASN A 31 13.53 11.36 5.05
C ASN A 31 13.25 10.46 6.27
N GLU A 32 12.07 10.58 6.86
CA GLU A 32 11.65 9.83 8.05
C GLU A 32 10.54 8.83 7.70
N THR A 33 10.37 7.80 8.54
CA THR A 33 9.26 6.86 8.38
C THR A 33 7.98 7.44 8.95
N GLU A 34 6.92 7.49 8.14
CA GLU A 34 5.64 8.07 8.53
C GLU A 34 4.47 7.06 8.47
N LEU A 35 3.54 7.18 9.41
CA LEU A 35 2.33 6.36 9.47
C LEU A 35 1.10 7.21 9.15
N ILE A 36 0.42 6.89 8.05
CA ILE A 36 -0.79 7.60 7.62
C ILE A 36 -2.04 6.78 7.95
N ALA A 37 -2.90 7.31 8.81
CA ALA A 37 -4.20 6.72 9.11
C ALA A 37 -5.32 7.43 8.35
N ALA A 38 -5.89 6.78 7.33
CA ALA A 38 -7.02 7.31 6.55
C ALA A 38 -8.37 6.77 7.05
N TYR A 39 -9.16 7.61 7.74
CA TYR A 39 -10.46 7.24 8.32
C TYR A 39 -11.63 8.07 7.76
N GLY A 40 -12.86 7.62 8.00
CA GLY A 40 -14.09 8.29 7.56
C GLY A 40 -15.20 7.32 7.15
N ARG A 41 -16.36 7.84 6.72
CA ARG A 41 -17.53 7.01 6.32
C ARG A 41 -17.18 5.93 5.29
N ARG A 42 -17.94 4.83 5.30
CA ARG A 42 -17.84 3.78 4.27
C ARG A 42 -18.10 4.38 2.88
N ARG A 43 -17.46 3.84 1.85
CA ARG A 43 -17.65 4.22 0.42
C ARG A 43 -17.23 5.64 0.01
N VAL A 44 -16.56 6.41 0.88
CA VAL A 44 -15.98 7.72 0.49
C VAL A 44 -14.67 7.60 -0.28
N GLY A 45 -14.34 6.45 -0.89
CA GLY A 45 -13.17 6.33 -1.79
C GLY A 45 -11.78 6.45 -1.16
N LYS A 46 -11.60 6.18 0.15
CA LYS A 46 -10.29 6.29 0.82
C LYS A 46 -9.22 5.37 0.22
N THR A 47 -9.55 4.09 0.04
CA THR A 47 -8.65 3.12 -0.60
C THR A 47 -8.30 3.53 -2.04
N PHE A 48 -9.28 4.07 -2.77
CA PHE A 48 -9.05 4.59 -4.12
C PHE A 48 -8.08 5.77 -4.10
N LEU A 49 -8.25 6.72 -3.19
CA LEU A 49 -7.34 7.86 -3.02
C LEU A 49 -5.89 7.40 -2.80
N ILE A 50 -5.64 6.52 -1.82
CA ILE A 50 -4.30 6.03 -1.51
C ILE A 50 -3.68 5.28 -2.70
N ARG A 51 -4.43 4.35 -3.31
CA ARG A 51 -3.95 3.57 -4.47
C ARG A 51 -3.70 4.41 -5.72
N SER A 52 -4.53 5.43 -5.96
CA SER A 52 -4.36 6.32 -7.11
C SER A 52 -3.22 7.31 -6.89
N PHE A 53 -3.05 7.81 -5.67
CA PHE A 53 -1.99 8.78 -5.35
C PHE A 53 -0.61 8.13 -5.34
N TYR A 54 -0.44 7.03 -4.60
CA TYR A 54 0.83 6.31 -4.46
C TYR A 54 1.00 5.16 -5.47
N GLN A 55 0.30 5.21 -6.61
CA GLN A 55 0.27 4.06 -7.52
C GLN A 55 1.67 3.62 -7.97
N LYS A 56 2.60 4.57 -8.10
CA LYS A 56 3.99 4.32 -8.51
C LYS A 56 4.91 3.99 -7.33
N ASP A 57 4.47 4.24 -6.10
CA ASP A 57 5.29 4.19 -4.89
C ASP A 57 4.92 3.02 -3.96
N ILE A 58 3.74 2.41 -4.14
CA ILE A 58 3.33 1.22 -3.38
C ILE A 58 4.17 0.01 -3.82
N VAL A 59 5.08 -0.41 -2.95
CA VAL A 59 5.89 -1.63 -3.12
C VAL A 59 5.22 -2.90 -2.60
N PHE A 60 4.29 -2.75 -1.64
CA PHE A 60 3.55 -3.85 -1.04
C PHE A 60 2.20 -3.36 -0.49
N GLU A 61 1.14 -4.14 -0.70
CA GLU A 61 -0.18 -3.88 -0.12
C GLU A 61 -0.82 -5.18 0.38
N LEU A 62 -1.40 -5.13 1.59
CA LEU A 62 -2.18 -6.22 2.16
C LEU A 62 -3.55 -5.70 2.63
N THR A 63 -4.61 -6.42 2.30
CA THR A 63 -5.94 -6.21 2.90
C THR A 63 -6.19 -7.31 3.93
N GLY A 64 -6.44 -6.94 5.18
CA GLY A 64 -6.75 -7.90 6.24
C GLY A 64 -8.09 -8.60 6.04
N ILE A 65 -8.21 -9.81 6.57
CA ILE A 65 -9.45 -10.60 6.54
C ILE A 65 -10.28 -10.27 7.79
N HIS A 66 -11.57 -10.00 7.62
CA HIS A 66 -12.46 -9.69 8.76
C HIS A 66 -12.64 -10.92 9.66
N GLU A 67 -12.51 -10.74 10.99
CA GLU A 67 -12.68 -11.79 12.02
C GLU A 67 -11.82 -13.05 11.83
N ALA A 68 -10.73 -12.94 11.06
CA ALA A 68 -9.85 -14.07 10.80
C ALA A 68 -8.82 -14.28 11.92
N SER A 69 -8.37 -15.52 12.07
CA SER A 69 -7.34 -15.86 13.06
C SER A 69 -5.98 -15.27 12.65
N HIS A 70 -5.05 -15.18 13.61
CA HIS A 70 -3.67 -14.78 13.31
C HIS A 70 -3.03 -15.65 12.21
N LYS A 71 -3.30 -16.96 12.22
CA LYS A 71 -2.82 -17.90 11.21
C LYS A 71 -3.35 -17.55 9.81
N ASP A 72 -4.64 -17.21 9.72
CA ASP A 72 -5.28 -16.85 8.45
C ASP A 72 -4.72 -15.52 7.92
N GLN A 73 -4.42 -14.56 8.79
CA GLN A 73 -3.78 -13.30 8.39
C GLN A 73 -2.35 -13.51 7.89
N LEU A 74 -1.57 -14.40 8.52
CA LEU A 74 -0.21 -14.73 8.07
C LEU A 74 -0.24 -15.51 6.74
N GLN A 75 -1.24 -16.37 6.54
CA GLN A 75 -1.47 -17.02 5.26
C GLN A 75 -1.83 -16.01 4.17
N ASN A 76 -2.71 -15.06 4.48
CA ASN A 76 -3.07 -13.95 3.60
C ASN A 76 -1.85 -13.08 3.24
N PHE A 77 -0.99 -12.79 4.23
CA PHE A 77 0.28 -12.11 4.01
C PHE A 77 1.17 -12.90 3.03
N SER A 78 1.34 -14.21 3.21
CA SER A 78 2.18 -15.03 2.33
C SER A 78 1.67 -15.03 0.88
N ILE A 79 0.36 -15.07 0.69
CA ILE A 79 -0.27 -14.96 -0.64
C ILE A 79 0.01 -13.58 -1.27
N ALA A 80 -0.19 -12.51 -0.51
CA ALA A 80 0.08 -11.14 -0.99
C ALA A 80 1.57 -10.96 -1.31
N PHE A 81 2.47 -11.40 -0.43
CA PHE A 81 3.90 -11.30 -0.62
C PHE A 81 4.38 -12.08 -1.84
N SER A 82 3.86 -13.28 -2.07
CA SER A 82 4.20 -14.07 -3.27
C SER A 82 3.82 -13.33 -4.55
N LYS A 83 2.66 -12.66 -4.56
CA LYS A 83 2.22 -11.84 -5.70
C LYS A 83 3.14 -10.64 -5.97
N TYR A 84 3.58 -9.94 -4.93
CA TYR A 84 4.43 -8.76 -5.08
C TYR A 84 5.89 -9.12 -5.36
N SER A 85 6.42 -10.16 -4.71
CA SER A 85 7.83 -10.57 -4.83
C SER A 85 8.13 -11.44 -6.05
N GLY A 86 7.11 -12.03 -6.68
CA GLY A 86 7.27 -13.01 -7.76
C GLY A 86 7.89 -14.34 -7.29
N ARG A 87 8.00 -14.56 -5.98
CA ARG A 87 8.50 -15.81 -5.38
C ARG A 87 7.32 -16.63 -4.88
N GLU A 88 7.24 -17.88 -5.29
CA GLU A 88 6.28 -18.81 -4.68
C GLU A 88 6.78 -19.21 -3.29
N LEU A 89 5.98 -18.90 -2.27
CA LEU A 89 6.24 -19.31 -0.90
C LEU A 89 5.46 -20.59 -0.58
N SER A 90 6.18 -21.61 -0.11
CA SER A 90 5.58 -22.89 0.28
C SER A 90 4.86 -22.83 1.63
N MET A 91 5.09 -21.80 2.45
CA MET A 91 4.51 -21.67 3.78
C MET A 91 4.28 -20.21 4.19
N ALA A 92 3.39 -20.02 5.16
CA ALA A 92 3.19 -18.75 5.84
C ALA A 92 4.31 -18.49 6.87
N PRO A 93 4.65 -17.22 7.15
CA PRO A 93 5.59 -16.90 8.22
C PRO A 93 5.00 -17.31 9.57
N ALA A 94 5.85 -17.74 10.51
CA ALA A 94 5.38 -18.23 11.81
C ALA A 94 4.76 -17.14 12.69
N ASN A 95 5.14 -15.88 12.45
CA ASN A 95 4.66 -14.70 13.16
C ASN A 95 4.91 -13.43 12.31
N TRP A 96 4.41 -12.29 12.79
CA TRP A 96 4.56 -11.02 12.09
C TRP A 96 5.99 -10.50 12.04
N ILE A 97 6.85 -10.83 13.02
CA ILE A 97 8.26 -10.40 13.00
C ILE A 97 8.95 -11.00 11.76
N LEU A 98 8.76 -12.31 11.51
CA LEU A 98 9.27 -12.96 10.31
C LEU A 98 8.62 -12.44 9.03
N ALA A 99 7.32 -12.11 9.08
CA ALA A 99 6.65 -11.49 7.93
C ALA A 99 7.27 -10.13 7.56
N PHE A 100 7.60 -9.29 8.54
CA PHE A 100 8.26 -8.01 8.30
C PHE A 100 9.73 -8.17 7.90
N GLU A 101 10.43 -9.17 8.42
CA GLU A 101 11.79 -9.51 7.96
C GLU A 101 11.78 -9.88 6.46
N TRP A 102 10.78 -10.63 5.99
CA TRP A 102 10.64 -10.93 4.56
C TRP A 102 10.46 -9.67 3.71
N LEU A 103 9.71 -8.67 4.21
CA LEU A 103 9.56 -7.38 3.52
C LEU A 103 10.85 -6.57 3.48
N GLN A 104 11.72 -6.68 4.48
CA GLN A 104 13.01 -5.99 4.49
C GLN A 104 14.03 -6.60 3.52
N GLN A 105 13.90 -7.91 3.24
CA GLN A 105 14.81 -8.66 2.37
C GLN A 105 14.32 -8.76 0.91
N TYR A 106 13.10 -8.32 0.64
CA TYR A 106 12.51 -8.23 -0.69
C TYR A 106 13.13 -7.07 -1.47
#